data_AF-A0A974TNS0-F1
#
_entry.id   AF-A0A974TNS0-F1
#
_cell.length_a   1.000
_cell.length_b   1.000
_cell.length_c   1.000
_cell.angle_alpha   90.00
_cell.angle_beta   90.00
_cell.angle_gamma   90.00
#
_symmetry.space_group_name_H-M   'P 1'
#
loop_
_entity.id
_entity.type
_entity.pdbx_description
1 polymer ?
#
loop_
_entity_poly.entity_id
_entity_poly.type
_entity_poly.pdbx_seq_one_letter_code
_entity_poly.pdbx_strand_id
1 'polypeptide(L)'
;MPKTSYSLTQRILHWSMALLIFFNLLFPDGMNRWHHLHRSGQPISPDDIAGANIHAYIGILILVLAALRLIVRALSGAPAEAEGSPAVLHLVARATHAALYLLLFAMPLSGIAAYYFGIDSLGSLHGGPVKMLLWVLISLHVLGAFAQHFYWRTNALRRMTIG
;
A
#
# COMPACT_ATOMS: atom_id res chain seq x y z
N MET A 1 -11.89 1.61 29.15
CA MET A 1 -13.01 1.46 28.20
C MET A 1 -12.47 0.92 26.88
N PRO A 2 -13.20 0.06 26.15
CA PRO A 2 -12.78 -0.43 24.85
C PRO A 2 -12.61 0.74 23.86
N LYS A 3 -11.57 0.70 23.03
CA LYS A 3 -11.29 1.74 22.03
C LYS A 3 -12.37 1.71 20.96
N THR A 4 -13.07 2.84 20.80
CA THR A 4 -14.14 2.99 19.81
C THR A 4 -13.60 3.43 18.44
N SER A 5 -12.41 4.04 18.37
CA SER A 5 -11.83 4.59 17.15
C SER A 5 -10.30 4.55 17.10
N TYR A 6 -9.74 4.73 15.91
CA TYR A 6 -8.29 4.85 15.71
C TYR A 6 -7.79 6.23 16.15
N SER A 7 -6.56 6.29 16.69
CA SER A 7 -5.96 7.56 17.07
C SER A 7 -5.77 8.49 15.86
N LEU A 8 -5.64 9.80 16.10
CA LEU A 8 -5.36 10.76 15.02
C LEU A 8 -4.09 10.37 14.23
N THR A 9 -3.03 9.95 14.93
CA THR A 9 -1.79 9.46 14.33
C THR A 9 -2.03 8.25 13.41
N GLN A 10 -2.83 7.28 13.82
CA GLN A 10 -3.13 6.09 13.00
C GLN A 10 -3.90 6.46 11.73
N ARG A 11 -4.82 7.43 11.83
CA ARG A 11 -5.60 7.95 10.69
C ARG A 11 -4.72 8.74 9.72
N ILE A 12 -3.90 9.66 10.22
CA ILE A 12 -2.97 10.43 9.38
C ILE A 12 -2.03 9.46 8.64
N LEU A 13 -1.40 8.52 9.36
CA LEU A 13 -0.54 7.52 8.72
C LEU A 13 -1.28 6.70 7.66
N HIS A 14 -2.54 6.32 7.90
CA HIS A 14 -3.34 5.59 6.92
C HIS A 14 -3.55 6.38 5.63
N TRP A 15 -4.07 7.60 5.76
CA TRP A 15 -4.45 8.41 4.60
C TRP A 15 -3.24 8.94 3.84
N SER A 16 -2.15 9.29 4.54
CA SER A 16 -0.88 9.63 3.88
C SER A 16 -0.33 8.45 3.07
N MET A 17 -0.34 7.24 3.63
CA MET A 17 0.09 6.05 2.90
C MET A 17 -0.82 5.78 1.71
N ALA A 18 -2.15 5.86 1.88
CA ALA A 18 -3.09 5.65 0.78
C ALA A 18 -2.81 6.61 -0.38
N LEU A 19 -2.65 7.90 -0.10
CA LEU A 19 -2.32 8.92 -1.11
C LEU A 19 -1.02 8.59 -1.85
N LEU A 20 0.05 8.26 -1.11
CA LEU A 20 1.35 7.94 -1.70
C LEU A 20 1.31 6.66 -2.53
N ILE A 21 0.59 5.62 -2.06
CA ILE A 21 0.42 4.36 -2.79
C ILE A 21 -0.33 4.61 -4.10
N PHE A 22 -1.44 5.35 -4.07
CA PHE A 22 -2.17 5.69 -5.28
C PHE A 22 -1.32 6.53 -6.24
N PHE A 23 -0.60 7.53 -5.74
CA PHE A 23 0.34 8.28 -6.56
C PHE A 23 1.35 7.35 -7.26
N ASN A 24 1.98 6.46 -6.50
CA ASN A 24 3.03 5.60 -7.05
C ASN A 24 2.50 4.53 -8.04
N LEU A 25 1.24 4.11 -7.87
CA LEU A 25 0.58 3.14 -8.75
C LEU A 25 0.05 3.78 -10.04
N LEU A 26 -0.46 5.02 -9.95
CA LEU A 26 -1.09 5.75 -11.06
C LEU A 26 -0.08 6.50 -11.92
N PHE A 27 1.05 6.93 -11.36
CA PHE A 27 2.08 7.70 -12.06
C PHE A 27 3.45 6.96 -12.13
N PRO A 28 3.53 5.71 -12.67
CA PRO A 28 4.78 4.96 -12.77
C PRO A 28 5.61 5.31 -14.02
N ASP A 29 5.19 6.28 -14.83
CA ASP A 29 5.70 6.48 -16.19
C ASP A 29 7.21 6.73 -16.27
N GLY A 30 7.76 7.52 -15.34
CA GLY A 30 9.20 7.77 -15.26
C GLY A 30 10.00 6.48 -15.06
N MET A 31 9.55 5.62 -14.14
CA MET A 31 10.17 4.31 -13.89
C MET A 31 9.99 3.35 -15.07
N ASN A 32 8.79 3.31 -15.67
CA ASN A 32 8.52 2.46 -16.83
C ASN A 32 9.40 2.84 -18.03
N ARG A 33 9.55 4.13 -18.28
CA ARG A 33 10.41 4.67 -19.35
C ARG A 33 11.87 4.31 -19.09
N TRP A 34 12.38 4.58 -17.89
CA TRP A 34 13.75 4.20 -17.51
C TRP A 34 13.99 2.69 -17.69
N HIS A 35 13.08 1.85 -17.19
CA HIS A 35 13.21 0.40 -17.26
C HIS A 35 13.19 -0.12 -18.71
N HIS A 36 12.38 0.48 -19.58
CA HIS A 36 12.36 0.16 -21.01
C HIS A 36 13.68 0.53 -21.70
N LEU A 37 14.21 1.74 -21.45
CA LEU A 37 15.49 2.19 -22.01
C LEU A 37 16.65 1.33 -21.51
N HIS A 38 16.67 1.02 -20.21
CA HIS A 38 17.66 0.16 -19.58
C HIS A 38 17.67 -1.25 -20.22
N ARG A 39 16.51 -1.90 -20.33
CA ARG A 39 16.43 -3.25 -20.92
C ARG A 39 16.67 -3.30 -22.42
N SER A 40 16.49 -2.19 -23.13
CA SER A 40 16.75 -2.09 -24.56
C SER A 40 18.18 -1.62 -24.88
N GLY A 41 19.01 -1.36 -23.87
CA GLY A 41 20.38 -0.87 -24.05
C GLY A 41 20.46 0.53 -24.65
N GLN A 42 19.37 1.30 -24.55
CA GLN A 42 19.29 2.65 -25.10
C GLN A 42 19.95 3.67 -24.15
N PRO A 43 20.42 4.83 -24.68
CA PRO A 43 20.94 5.91 -23.85
C PRO A 43 19.90 6.38 -22.83
N ILE A 44 20.33 6.55 -21.57
CA ILE A 44 19.50 7.06 -20.46
C ILE A 44 19.94 8.48 -20.13
N SER A 45 19.01 9.44 -20.19
CA SER A 45 19.27 10.84 -19.85
C SER A 45 19.13 11.10 -18.34
N PRO A 46 19.65 12.23 -17.82
CA PRO A 46 19.41 12.65 -16.44
C PRO A 46 17.93 12.79 -16.09
N ASP A 47 17.10 13.22 -17.04
CA ASP A 47 15.65 13.36 -16.83
C ASP A 47 14.95 12.00 -16.67
N ASP A 48 15.42 10.96 -17.39
CA ASP A 48 14.91 9.59 -17.24
C ASP A 48 15.21 9.05 -15.84
N ILE A 49 16.41 9.33 -15.32
CA ILE A 49 16.83 8.95 -13.97
C ILE A 49 16.01 9.72 -12.93
N ALA A 50 15.82 11.02 -13.12
CA ALA A 50 15.01 11.84 -12.22
C ALA A 50 13.57 11.33 -12.16
N GLY A 51 12.96 11.00 -13.31
CA GLY A 51 11.63 10.41 -13.39
C GLY A 51 11.52 9.07 -12.66
N ALA A 52 12.50 8.18 -12.81
CA ALA A 52 12.55 6.91 -12.09
C ALA A 52 12.73 7.11 -10.57
N ASN A 53 13.57 8.07 -10.17
CA ASN A 53 13.83 8.37 -8.76
C ASN A 53 12.59 8.86 -8.00
N ILE A 54 11.67 9.57 -8.66
CA ILE A 54 10.39 9.96 -8.04
C ILE A 54 9.64 8.71 -7.55
N HIS A 55 9.50 7.70 -8.41
CA HIS A 55 8.85 6.44 -8.06
C HIS A 55 9.61 5.69 -6.95
N ALA A 56 10.94 5.61 -7.07
CA ALA A 56 11.78 4.90 -6.11
C ALA A 56 11.70 5.53 -4.70
N TYR A 57 11.84 6.86 -4.60
CA TYR A 57 11.84 7.56 -3.31
C TYR A 57 10.46 7.56 -2.65
N ILE A 58 9.37 7.66 -3.43
CA ILE A 58 8.02 7.50 -2.89
C ILE A 58 7.79 6.08 -2.40
N GLY A 59 8.27 5.07 -3.14
CA GLY A 59 8.25 3.67 -2.70
C GLY A 59 9.00 3.45 -1.38
N ILE A 60 10.19 4.04 -1.24
CA ILE A 60 10.98 4.00 0.01
C ILE A 60 10.25 4.71 1.15
N LEU A 61 9.64 5.86 0.89
CA LEU A 61 8.85 6.57 1.89
C LEU A 61 7.65 5.73 2.37
N ILE A 62 6.94 5.06 1.45
CA ILE A 62 5.84 4.13 1.80
C ILE A 62 6.35 3.00 2.70
N LEU A 63 7.53 2.44 2.41
CA LEU A 63 8.16 1.39 3.24
C LEU A 63 8.42 1.88 4.67
N VAL A 64 9.00 3.07 4.82
CA VAL A 64 9.25 3.69 6.13
C VAL A 64 7.93 3.95 6.87
N LEU A 65 6.93 4.51 6.19
CA LEU A 65 5.62 4.76 6.78
C LEU A 65 4.88 3.47 7.15
N ALA A 66 5.08 2.38 6.39
CA ALA A 66 4.53 1.06 6.72
C ALA A 66 5.13 0.50 8.01
N ALA A 67 6.45 0.61 8.19
CA ALA A 67 7.12 0.27 9.44
C ALA A 67 6.60 1.11 10.62
N LEU A 68 6.53 2.44 10.45
CA LEU A 68 5.97 3.33 11.47
C LEU A 68 4.51 2.99 11.79
N ARG A 69 3.71 2.65 10.78
CA ARG A 69 2.31 2.22 10.96
C ARG A 69 2.21 0.96 11.80
N LEU A 70 3.08 -0.04 11.58
CA LEU A 70 3.11 -1.26 12.39
C LEU A 70 3.54 -0.98 13.83
N ILE A 71 4.56 -0.15 14.03
CA ILE A 71 5.01 0.26 15.38
C ILE A 71 3.88 0.97 16.11
N VAL A 72 3.25 1.98 15.49
CA VAL A 72 2.13 2.72 16.10
C VAL A 72 0.95 1.79 16.37
N ARG A 73 0.64 0.83 15.49
CA ARG A 73 -0.42 -0.15 15.73
C ARG A 73 -0.08 -1.10 16.87
N ALA A 74 1.17 -1.51 17.03
CA ALA A 74 1.61 -2.37 18.13
C ALA A 74 1.51 -1.63 19.48
N LEU A 75 1.93 -0.36 19.53
CA LEU A 75 1.90 0.46 20.75
C LEU A 75 0.48 0.95 21.09
N SER A 76 -0.29 1.34 20.08
CA SER A 76 -1.62 1.93 20.26
C SER A 76 -2.76 0.91 20.19
N GLY A 77 -2.50 -0.33 19.81
CA GLY A 77 -3.54 -1.32 19.53
C GLY A 77 -4.49 -0.92 18.39
N ALA A 78 -5.58 -1.67 18.24
CA ALA A 78 -6.65 -1.38 17.29
C ALA A 78 -8.02 -1.45 18.00
N PRO A 79 -9.03 -0.70 17.53
CA PRO A 79 -10.42 -0.90 17.95
C PRO A 79 -10.89 -2.34 17.71
N ALA A 80 -11.84 -2.81 18.52
CA ALA A 80 -12.48 -4.11 18.30
C ALA A 80 -13.14 -4.18 16.91
N GLU A 81 -13.31 -5.39 16.37
CA GLU A 81 -13.99 -5.57 15.08
C GLU A 81 -15.39 -4.94 15.13
N ALA A 82 -15.82 -4.36 13.99
CA ALA A 82 -17.12 -3.71 13.95
C ALA A 82 -18.22 -4.77 14.00
N GLU A 83 -19.15 -4.63 14.96
CA GLU A 83 -20.30 -5.52 15.07
C GLU A 83 -21.29 -5.29 13.91
N GLY A 84 -22.14 -6.28 13.64
CA GLY A 84 -23.22 -6.16 12.65
C GLY A 84 -22.91 -6.74 11.27
N SER A 85 -21.77 -7.40 11.08
CA SER A 85 -21.45 -8.11 9.83
C SER A 85 -21.11 -9.59 10.05
N PRO A 86 -21.33 -10.48 9.06
CA PRO A 86 -21.00 -11.90 9.17
C PRO A 86 -19.54 -12.18 9.52
N ALA A 87 -19.29 -13.21 10.35
CA ALA A 87 -17.95 -13.61 10.79
C ALA A 87 -16.97 -13.89 9.63
N VAL A 88 -17.46 -14.39 8.50
CA VAL A 88 -16.65 -14.61 7.30
C VAL A 88 -16.05 -13.30 6.77
N LEU A 89 -16.76 -12.18 6.85
CA LEU A 89 -16.24 -10.89 6.40
C LEU A 89 -15.12 -10.37 7.31
N HIS A 90 -15.17 -10.69 8.60
CA HIS A 90 -14.07 -10.41 9.53
C HIS A 90 -12.82 -11.24 9.19
N LEU A 91 -12.98 -12.51 8.81
CA LEU A 91 -11.88 -13.33 8.32
C LEU A 91 -11.27 -12.75 7.02
N VAL A 92 -12.11 -12.41 6.04
CA VAL A 92 -11.67 -11.80 4.77
C VAL A 92 -10.95 -10.47 5.02
N ALA A 93 -11.48 -9.62 5.91
CA ALA A 93 -10.85 -8.36 6.26
C ALA A 93 -9.47 -8.57 6.91
N ARG A 94 -9.33 -9.52 7.84
CA ARG A 94 -8.03 -9.84 8.47
C ARG A 94 -7.03 -10.37 7.45
N ALA A 95 -7.45 -11.30 6.58
CA ALA A 95 -6.61 -11.86 5.53
C ALA A 95 -6.16 -10.77 4.53
N THR A 96 -7.08 -9.90 4.11
CA THR A 96 -6.78 -8.78 3.20
C THR A 96 -5.79 -7.82 3.82
N HIS A 97 -5.97 -7.44 5.09
CA HIS A 97 -5.01 -6.57 5.78
C HIS A 97 -3.63 -7.22 5.94
N ALA A 98 -3.57 -8.51 6.29
CA ALA A 98 -2.31 -9.23 6.42
C ALA A 98 -1.56 -9.29 5.07
N ALA A 99 -2.28 -9.61 3.99
CA ALA A 99 -1.73 -9.63 2.64
C ALA A 99 -1.25 -8.23 2.18
N LEU A 100 -2.04 -7.19 2.43
CA LEU A 100 -1.64 -5.81 2.13
C LEU A 100 -0.40 -5.41 2.93
N TYR A 101 -0.31 -5.74 4.22
CA TYR A 101 0.90 -5.48 5.01
C TYR A 101 2.11 -6.18 4.40
N LEU A 102 2.01 -7.47 4.07
CA LEU A 102 3.10 -8.20 3.43
C LEU A 102 3.57 -7.50 2.13
N LEU A 103 2.62 -7.12 1.27
CA LEU A 103 2.92 -6.47 0.00
C LEU A 103 3.48 -5.05 0.15
N LEU A 104 3.07 -4.29 1.17
CA LEU A 104 3.61 -2.96 1.45
C LEU A 104 5.11 -2.98 1.80
N PHE A 105 5.64 -4.12 2.23
CA PHE A 105 7.09 -4.31 2.39
C PHE A 105 7.71 -4.98 1.16
N ALA A 106 7.11 -6.05 0.65
CA ALA A 106 7.65 -6.81 -0.47
C ALA A 106 7.77 -5.98 -1.76
N MET A 107 6.81 -5.10 -2.05
CA MET A 107 6.85 -4.24 -3.23
C MET A 107 8.03 -3.26 -3.19
N PRO A 108 8.18 -2.34 -2.20
CA PRO A 108 9.33 -1.44 -2.18
C PRO A 108 10.68 -2.17 -2.12
N LEU A 109 10.78 -3.26 -1.36
CA LEU A 109 12.03 -4.03 -1.25
C LEU A 109 12.43 -4.68 -2.59
N SER A 110 11.48 -5.27 -3.32
CA SER A 110 11.75 -5.81 -4.66
C SER A 110 12.11 -4.70 -5.67
N GLY A 111 11.48 -3.53 -5.57
CA GLY A 111 11.81 -2.37 -6.40
C GLY A 111 13.22 -1.84 -6.13
N ILE A 112 13.61 -1.73 -4.86
CA ILE A 112 14.97 -1.35 -4.43
C ILE A 112 15.99 -2.34 -4.98
N ALA A 113 15.74 -3.64 -4.83
CA ALA A 113 16.61 -4.71 -5.31
C ALA A 113 16.79 -4.67 -6.84
N ALA A 114 15.72 -4.40 -7.58
CA ALA A 114 15.79 -4.26 -9.04
C ALA A 114 16.56 -3.00 -9.44
N TYR A 115 16.16 -1.83 -8.91
CA TYR A 115 16.63 -0.54 -9.38
C TYR A 115 18.05 -0.18 -8.92
N TYR A 116 18.40 -0.49 -7.66
CA TYR A 116 19.71 -0.13 -7.09
C TYR A 116 20.71 -1.28 -7.08
N PHE A 117 20.25 -2.53 -7.11
CA PHE A 117 21.12 -3.71 -7.03
C PHE A 117 21.13 -4.56 -8.32
N GLY A 118 20.40 -4.15 -9.37
CA GLY A 118 20.43 -4.79 -10.69
C GLY A 118 19.79 -6.18 -10.74
N ILE A 119 18.86 -6.50 -9.82
CA ILE A 119 18.17 -7.79 -9.81
C ILE A 119 16.93 -7.74 -10.71
N ASP A 120 17.12 -7.86 -12.03
CA ASP A 120 16.08 -7.68 -13.06
C ASP A 120 14.84 -8.57 -12.89
N SER A 121 15.03 -9.80 -12.39
CA SER A 121 13.93 -10.73 -12.12
C SER A 121 12.93 -10.17 -11.10
N LEU A 122 13.42 -9.46 -10.09
CA LEU A 122 12.58 -8.79 -9.10
C LEU A 122 11.86 -7.57 -9.70
N GLY A 123 12.47 -6.87 -10.66
CA GLY A 123 11.83 -5.77 -11.37
C GLY A 123 10.62 -6.24 -12.19
N SER A 124 10.75 -7.38 -12.86
CA SER A 124 9.65 -8.00 -13.62
C SER A 124 8.51 -8.47 -12.70
N LEU A 125 8.84 -9.10 -11.56
CA LEU A 125 7.84 -9.49 -10.56
C LEU A 125 7.12 -8.28 -9.95
N HIS A 126 7.89 -7.24 -9.59
CA HIS A 126 7.39 -5.99 -9.02
C HIS A 126 6.40 -5.29 -9.97
N GLY A 127 6.79 -5.08 -11.23
CA GLY A 127 5.99 -4.36 -12.22
C GLY A 127 4.81 -5.16 -12.80
N GLY A 128 4.82 -6.49 -12.67
CA GLY A 128 3.81 -7.39 -13.22
C GLY A 128 2.91 -8.01 -12.15
N PRO A 129 3.12 -9.29 -11.78
CA PRO A 129 2.19 -10.05 -10.95
C PRO A 129 1.97 -9.45 -9.56
N VAL A 130 3.01 -8.91 -8.92
CA VAL A 130 2.86 -8.36 -7.57
C VAL A 130 2.06 -7.06 -7.59
N LYS A 131 2.27 -6.19 -8.59
CA LYS A 131 1.43 -5.01 -8.83
C LYS A 131 -0.03 -5.38 -9.11
N MET A 132 -0.29 -6.41 -9.92
CA MET A 132 -1.66 -6.88 -10.18
C MET A 132 -2.36 -7.36 -8.90
N LEU A 133 -1.66 -8.17 -8.10
CA LEU A 133 -2.18 -8.64 -6.81
C LEU A 133 -2.47 -7.48 -5.86
N LEU A 134 -1.59 -6.47 -5.82
CA LEU A 134 -1.79 -5.28 -5.01
C LEU A 134 -3.05 -4.51 -5.43
N TRP A 135 -3.30 -4.33 -6.73
CA TRP A 135 -4.54 -3.71 -7.22
C TRP A 135 -5.78 -4.47 -6.75
N VAL A 136 -5.80 -5.79 -6.91
CA VAL A 136 -6.92 -6.65 -6.48
C VAL A 136 -7.18 -6.49 -4.98
N LEU A 137 -6.14 -6.52 -4.15
CA LEU A 137 -6.28 -6.40 -2.71
C LEU A 137 -6.69 -4.98 -2.26
N ILE A 138 -6.20 -3.93 -2.92
CA ILE A 138 -6.65 -2.55 -2.67
C ILE A 138 -8.13 -2.42 -3.03
N SER A 139 -8.55 -2.94 -4.19
CA SER A 139 -9.95 -2.93 -4.59
C SER A 139 -10.83 -3.68 -3.60
N LEU A 140 -10.42 -4.90 -3.19
CA LEU A 140 -11.12 -5.67 -2.17
C LEU A 140 -11.23 -4.92 -0.83
N HIS A 141 -10.15 -4.26 -0.40
CA HIS A 141 -10.11 -3.48 0.82
C HIS A 141 -11.08 -2.28 0.78
N VAL A 142 -11.03 -1.48 -0.29
CA VAL A 142 -11.88 -0.29 -0.45
C VAL A 142 -13.35 -0.68 -0.61
N LEU A 143 -13.66 -1.66 -1.48
CA LEU A 143 -15.03 -2.14 -1.66
C LEU A 143 -15.56 -2.80 -0.39
N GLY A 144 -14.73 -3.54 0.34
CA GLY A 144 -15.09 -4.11 1.64
C GLY A 144 -15.42 -3.02 2.66
N ALA A 145 -14.64 -1.94 2.74
CA ALA A 145 -14.92 -0.81 3.62
C ALA A 145 -16.24 -0.10 3.25
N PHE A 146 -16.52 0.08 1.96
CA PHE A 146 -17.80 0.63 1.51
C PHE A 146 -18.98 -0.30 1.77
N ALA A 147 -18.84 -1.60 1.53
CA ALA A 147 -19.90 -2.57 1.80
C ALA A 147 -20.23 -2.60 3.30
N GLN A 148 -19.20 -2.60 4.16
CA GLN A 148 -19.35 -2.46 5.60
C GLN A 148 -20.13 -1.18 5.98
N HIS A 149 -19.82 -0.05 5.34
CA HIS A 149 -20.46 1.22 5.65
C HIS A 149 -21.89 1.36 5.11
N PHE A 150 -22.15 0.96 3.86
CA PHE A 150 -23.43 1.20 3.19
C PHE A 150 -24.41 0.03 3.31
N TYR A 151 -23.93 -1.21 3.21
CA TYR A 151 -24.78 -2.39 3.26
C TYR A 151 -24.99 -2.88 4.70
N TRP A 152 -23.91 -3.14 5.44
CA TRP A 152 -23.99 -3.57 6.84
C TRP A 152 -24.11 -2.42 7.85
N ARG A 153 -24.00 -1.17 7.39
CA ARG A 153 -24.14 0.04 8.23
C ARG A 153 -23.23 0.04 9.47
N THR A 154 -22.07 -0.60 9.38
CA THR A 154 -21.10 -0.62 10.47
C THR A 154 -20.29 0.68 10.49
N ASN A 155 -19.65 0.94 11.63
CA ASN A 155 -18.80 2.12 11.80
C ASN A 155 -17.35 1.89 11.33
N ALA A 156 -17.04 0.79 10.63
CA ALA A 156 -15.68 0.43 10.22
C ALA A 156 -14.96 1.58 9.48
N LEU A 157 -15.60 2.19 8.49
CA LEU A 157 -15.05 3.32 7.73
C LEU A 157 -14.94 4.59 8.59
N ARG A 158 -15.96 4.91 9.40
CA ARG A 158 -16.00 6.11 10.24
C ARG A 158 -14.85 6.16 11.25
N ARG A 159 -14.48 5.01 11.81
CA ARG A 159 -13.35 4.89 12.75
C ARG A 159 -12.01 5.26 12.13
N MET A 160 -11.88 5.22 10.80
CA MET A 160 -10.67 5.60 10.07
C MET A 160 -10.73 7.01 9.47
N THR A 161 -11.91 7.65 9.41
CA THR A 161 -12.07 9.02 8.90
C THR A 161 -12.20 10.01 10.04
N ILE A 162 -13.40 10.13 10.61
CA ILE A 162 -13.76 11.17 11.58
C ILE A 162 -13.41 10.79 13.03
N GLY A 163 -13.20 9.50 13.31
CA GLY A 163 -12.97 9.01 14.67
C GLY A 163 -14.30 8.69 15.33
#